data_AF-A0A2S1JUN3-F1
#
_entry.id   AF-A0A2S1JUN3-F1
#
_cell.length_a   1.000
_cell.length_b   1.000
_cell.length_c   1.000
_cell.angle_alpha   90.00
_cell.angle_beta   90.00
_cell.angle_gamma   90.00
#
_symmetry.space_group_name_H-M   'P 1'
#
loop_
_entity.id
_entity.type
_entity.pdbx_description
1 polymer ?
#
loop_
_entity_poly.entity_id
_entity_poly.type
_entity_poly.pdbx_seq_one_letter_code
_entity_poly.pdbx_strand_id
1 'polypeptide(L)'
;MARVVKKGTRAKRATKATAPSPAVVKAQKAVESATKSLDSQMDRVAKAKARAQKSSSATAKTSLASANTKAKDLRAKLAVAKMDLAKAKAMDAVRIAEAAAKEKVEILSKSLSSKADKELAAALKAFEARWVKTKEKAHAKKLKSAEKKAEAKIKTAAKKAAAKVKELEKKAKAKLKAEAQKTKKKPAAKASAAKKPGRPKKAAATTAKKVKVGRPKKASAAAKPAKRVGRPKKATAAAPKKAPARRGRPPKPGAARRGRPPKKAA
;
A
#
# COMPACT_ATOMS: atom_id res chain seq x y z
N MET A 1 -27.32 -33.23 22.13
CA MET A 1 -26.96 -32.59 20.84
C MET A 1 -25.46 -32.78 20.58
N ALA A 2 -25.10 -33.74 19.72
CA ALA A 2 -23.71 -34.10 19.42
C ALA A 2 -23.10 -33.17 18.36
N ARG A 3 -21.90 -32.62 18.62
CA ARG A 3 -21.16 -31.81 17.65
C ARG A 3 -20.39 -32.73 16.69
N VAL A 4 -20.91 -32.87 15.47
CA VAL A 4 -20.21 -33.56 14.37
C VAL A 4 -19.03 -32.70 13.92
N VAL A 5 -17.82 -33.12 14.28
CA VAL A 5 -16.57 -32.54 13.77
C VAL A 5 -16.39 -33.01 12.32
N LYS A 6 -16.68 -32.12 11.37
CA LYS A 6 -16.46 -32.37 9.94
C LYS A 6 -14.95 -32.45 9.68
N LYS A 7 -14.45 -33.68 9.57
CA LYS A 7 -13.06 -34.03 9.26
C LYS A 7 -12.71 -33.47 7.87
N GLY A 8 -12.00 -32.34 7.84
CA GLY A 8 -11.54 -31.71 6.61
C GLY A 8 -10.59 -32.65 5.86
N THR A 9 -11.01 -33.08 4.67
CA THR A 9 -10.18 -33.78 3.71
C THR A 9 -9.04 -32.88 3.28
N ARG A 10 -7.81 -33.20 3.70
CA ARG A 10 -6.58 -32.56 3.23
C ARG A 10 -6.48 -32.79 1.73
N ALA A 11 -6.79 -31.77 0.94
CA ALA A 11 -6.60 -31.78 -0.50
C ALA A 11 -5.16 -32.21 -0.80
N LYS A 12 -5.00 -33.39 -1.40
CA LYS A 12 -3.76 -33.77 -2.09
C LYS A 12 -3.54 -32.68 -3.13
N ARG A 13 -2.59 -31.77 -2.87
CA ARG A 13 -2.05 -30.90 -3.92
C ARG A 13 -1.50 -31.84 -4.99
N ALA A 14 -2.24 -31.96 -6.09
CA ALA A 14 -1.74 -32.54 -7.31
C ALA A 14 -0.61 -31.65 -7.79
N THR A 15 0.62 -31.99 -7.41
CA THR A 15 1.80 -31.52 -8.11
C THR A 15 1.65 -32.03 -9.53
N LYS A 16 1.40 -31.13 -10.50
CA LYS A 16 1.51 -31.45 -11.93
C LYS A 16 2.79 -32.28 -12.08
N ALA A 17 2.65 -33.50 -12.60
CA ALA A 17 3.77 -34.39 -12.81
C ALA A 17 4.65 -33.76 -13.90
N THR A 18 5.64 -32.98 -13.46
CA THR A 18 6.68 -32.47 -14.35
C THR A 18 7.44 -33.66 -14.89
N ALA A 19 7.50 -33.79 -16.22
CA ALA A 19 8.23 -34.87 -16.87
C ALA A 19 9.67 -34.93 -16.34
N PRO A 20 10.23 -36.14 -16.13
CA PRO A 20 11.59 -36.30 -15.62
C PRO A 20 12.58 -35.63 -16.57
N SER A 21 13.62 -34.99 -16.00
CA SER A 21 14.65 -34.37 -16.83
C SER A 21 15.33 -35.39 -17.77
N PRO A 22 15.81 -34.95 -18.95
CA PRO A 22 16.54 -35.83 -19.88
C PRO A 22 17.78 -36.47 -19.24
N ALA A 23 18.38 -35.81 -18.24
CA ALA A 23 19.50 -36.35 -17.47
C ALA A 23 19.09 -37.59 -16.64
N VAL A 24 17.91 -37.57 -16.00
CA VAL A 24 17.39 -38.72 -15.25
C VAL A 24 17.09 -39.89 -16.18
N VAL A 25 16.50 -39.61 -17.34
CA VAL A 25 16.20 -40.65 -18.36
C VAL A 25 17.49 -41.29 -18.88
N LYS A 26 18.51 -40.48 -19.20
CA LYS A 26 19.82 -40.98 -19.64
C LYS A 26 20.49 -41.84 -18.57
N ALA A 27 20.46 -41.41 -17.30
CA ALA A 27 21.04 -42.15 -16.20
C ALA A 27 20.29 -43.46 -15.91
N GLN A 28 18.97 -43.50 -16.05
CA GLN A 28 18.17 -44.72 -15.97
C GLN A 28 18.60 -45.75 -17.03
N LYS A 29 18.73 -45.31 -18.29
CA LYS A 29 19.22 -46.19 -19.38
C LYS A 29 20.62 -46.73 -19.12
N ALA A 30 21.51 -45.95 -18.49
CA ALA A 30 22.85 -46.40 -18.12
C ALA A 30 22.84 -47.47 -17.01
N VAL A 31 21.93 -47.37 -16.04
CA VAL A 31 21.73 -48.42 -15.03
C VAL A 31 21.17 -49.69 -15.67
N GLU A 32 20.20 -49.57 -16.56
CA GLU A 32 19.63 -50.71 -17.28
C GLU A 32 20.67 -51.45 -18.13
N SER A 33 21.50 -50.72 -18.87
CA SER A 33 22.56 -51.33 -19.70
C SER A 33 23.66 -51.98 -18.86
N ALA A 34 24.07 -51.35 -17.76
CA ALA A 34 25.05 -51.91 -16.83
C ALA A 34 24.51 -53.17 -16.13
N THR A 35 23.22 -53.20 -15.80
CA THR A 35 22.55 -54.38 -15.21
C THR A 35 22.55 -55.55 -16.19
N LYS A 36 22.10 -55.33 -17.44
CA LYS A 36 22.10 -56.36 -18.49
C LYS A 36 23.50 -56.93 -18.75
N SER A 37 24.53 -56.06 -18.72
CA SER A 37 25.93 -56.48 -18.89
C SER A 37 26.41 -57.35 -17.74
N LEU A 38 26.06 -56.98 -16.50
CA LEU A 38 26.40 -57.75 -15.31
C LEU A 38 25.72 -59.13 -15.32
N ASP A 39 24.41 -59.19 -15.64
CA ASP A 39 23.66 -60.44 -15.70
C ASP A 39 24.28 -61.41 -16.72
N SER A 40 24.57 -60.92 -17.92
CA SER A 40 25.25 -61.70 -18.97
C SER A 40 26.63 -62.23 -18.52
N GLN A 41 27.35 -61.47 -17.69
CA GLN A 41 28.64 -61.90 -17.16
C GLN A 41 28.49 -62.90 -16.01
N MET A 42 27.45 -62.80 -15.20
CA MET A 42 27.14 -63.77 -14.15
C MET A 42 26.84 -65.14 -14.74
N ASP A 43 26.15 -65.21 -15.89
CA ASP A 43 25.95 -66.47 -16.63
C ASP A 43 27.26 -67.10 -17.10
N ARG A 44 28.22 -66.27 -17.55
CA ARG A 44 29.56 -66.74 -17.95
C ARG A 44 30.36 -67.23 -16.75
N VAL A 45 30.26 -66.57 -15.60
CA VAL A 45 30.88 -67.02 -14.35
C VAL A 45 30.30 -68.37 -13.94
N ALA A 46 28.98 -68.56 -14.01
CA ALA A 46 28.34 -69.84 -13.71
C ALA A 46 28.85 -70.97 -14.63
N LYS A 47 28.91 -70.73 -15.94
CA LYS A 47 29.45 -71.69 -16.93
C LYS A 47 30.93 -72.00 -16.69
N ALA A 48 31.75 -70.99 -16.39
CA ALA A 48 33.18 -71.18 -16.09
C ALA A 48 33.38 -71.96 -14.77
N LYS A 49 32.55 -71.71 -13.76
CA LYS A 49 32.55 -72.44 -12.48
C LYS A 49 32.23 -73.92 -12.68
N ALA A 50 31.19 -74.23 -13.46
CA ALA A 50 30.82 -75.61 -13.78
C ALA A 50 31.96 -76.36 -14.50
N ARG A 51 32.63 -75.70 -15.45
CA ARG A 51 33.80 -76.28 -16.14
C ARG A 51 34.99 -76.51 -15.20
N ALA A 52 35.30 -75.53 -14.35
CA ALA A 52 36.38 -75.65 -13.37
C ALA A 52 36.13 -76.77 -12.36
N GLN A 53 34.88 -77.00 -11.95
CA GLN A 53 34.50 -78.12 -11.09
C GLN A 53 34.63 -79.48 -11.79
N LYS A 54 34.35 -79.55 -13.09
CA LYS A 54 34.41 -80.81 -13.85
C LYS A 54 35.83 -81.21 -14.26
N SER A 55 36.64 -80.29 -14.77
CA SER A 55 37.96 -80.64 -15.34
C SER A 55 39.15 -80.30 -14.45
N SER A 56 38.99 -79.49 -13.40
CA SER A 56 40.05 -79.00 -12.47
C SER A 56 41.35 -78.44 -13.11
N SER A 57 41.37 -78.32 -14.44
CA SER A 57 42.54 -77.94 -15.23
C SER A 57 42.96 -76.50 -14.95
N ALA A 58 44.25 -76.21 -15.10
CA ALA A 58 44.79 -74.86 -14.95
C ALA A 58 44.04 -73.85 -15.85
N THR A 59 43.74 -74.24 -17.09
CA THR A 59 42.97 -73.42 -18.04
C THR A 59 41.56 -73.10 -17.56
N ALA A 60 40.85 -74.05 -16.95
CA ALA A 60 39.50 -73.83 -16.43
C ALA A 60 39.53 -72.90 -15.20
N LYS A 61 40.53 -73.05 -14.32
CA LYS A 61 40.76 -72.15 -13.17
C LYS A 61 41.06 -70.72 -13.62
N THR A 62 41.92 -70.54 -14.63
CA THR A 62 42.25 -69.22 -15.20
C THR A 62 41.02 -68.56 -15.85
N SER A 63 40.20 -69.34 -16.57
CA SER A 63 38.94 -68.84 -17.15
C SER A 63 37.99 -68.33 -16.07
N LEU A 64 37.80 -69.09 -14.98
CA LEU A 64 36.98 -68.68 -13.85
C LEU A 64 37.52 -67.41 -13.17
N ALA A 65 38.84 -67.31 -12.98
CA ALA A 65 39.47 -66.11 -12.41
C ALA A 65 39.20 -64.88 -13.29
N SER A 66 39.40 -64.99 -14.61
CA SER A 66 39.16 -63.89 -15.56
C SER A 66 37.68 -63.45 -15.58
N ALA A 67 36.75 -64.41 -15.51
CA ALA A 67 35.32 -64.14 -15.50
C ALA A 67 34.90 -63.41 -14.21
N ASN A 68 35.49 -63.81 -13.07
CA ASN A 68 35.27 -63.16 -11.78
C ASN A 68 35.83 -61.73 -11.75
N THR A 69 37.02 -61.47 -12.31
CA THR A 69 37.58 -60.12 -12.42
C THR A 69 36.64 -59.21 -13.21
N LYS A 70 36.20 -59.65 -14.41
CA LYS A 70 35.22 -58.91 -15.21
C LYS A 70 33.89 -58.68 -14.47
N ALA A 71 33.42 -59.65 -13.69
CA ALA A 71 32.21 -59.48 -12.89
C ALA A 71 32.39 -58.45 -11.77
N LYS A 72 33.58 -58.35 -11.15
CA LYS A 72 33.89 -57.29 -10.18
C LYS A 72 33.88 -55.91 -10.84
N ASP A 73 34.48 -55.77 -12.02
CA ASP A 73 34.50 -54.51 -12.77
C ASP A 73 33.09 -54.06 -13.18
N LEU A 74 32.23 -54.99 -13.62
CA LEU A 74 30.84 -54.67 -13.96
C LEU A 74 30.01 -54.30 -12.73
N ARG A 75 30.24 -54.90 -11.57
CA ARG A 75 29.61 -54.46 -10.31
C ARG A 75 30.04 -53.04 -9.94
N ALA A 76 31.31 -52.70 -10.10
CA ALA A 76 31.80 -51.34 -9.88
C ALA A 76 31.13 -50.34 -10.84
N LYS A 77 31.03 -50.66 -12.14
CA LYS A 77 30.32 -49.83 -13.13
C LYS A 77 28.84 -49.65 -12.81
N LEU A 78 28.15 -50.70 -12.37
CA LEU A 78 26.76 -50.62 -11.92
C LEU A 78 26.62 -49.68 -10.72
N ALA A 79 27.53 -49.76 -9.76
CA ALA A 79 27.52 -48.89 -8.58
C ALA A 79 27.67 -47.40 -8.98
N VAL A 80 28.60 -47.09 -9.88
CA VAL A 80 28.78 -45.73 -10.43
C VAL A 80 27.51 -45.27 -11.15
N ALA A 81 26.93 -46.08 -12.04
CA ALA A 81 25.70 -45.72 -12.75
C ALA A 81 24.52 -45.44 -11.81
N LYS A 82 24.38 -46.21 -10.72
CA LYS A 82 23.36 -45.98 -9.69
C LYS A 82 23.60 -44.67 -8.93
N MET A 83 24.85 -44.34 -8.63
CA MET A 83 25.22 -43.06 -8.02
C MET A 83 24.90 -41.89 -8.94
N ASP A 84 25.18 -42.00 -10.24
CA ASP A 84 24.89 -40.94 -11.20
C ASP A 84 23.38 -40.75 -11.42
N LEU A 85 22.60 -41.84 -11.41
CA LEU A 85 21.14 -41.76 -11.37
C LEU A 85 20.67 -41.01 -10.12
N ALA A 86 21.22 -41.31 -8.94
CA ALA A 86 20.86 -40.63 -7.70
C ALA A 86 21.19 -39.12 -7.77
N LYS A 87 22.37 -38.76 -8.29
CA LYS A 87 22.75 -37.35 -8.54
C LYS A 87 21.78 -36.67 -9.51
N ALA A 88 21.45 -37.32 -10.63
CA ALA A 88 20.53 -36.77 -11.63
C ALA A 88 19.13 -36.52 -11.03
N LYS A 89 18.62 -37.45 -10.21
CA LYS A 89 17.34 -37.27 -9.50
C LYS A 89 17.40 -36.13 -8.49
N ALA A 90 18.51 -35.98 -7.77
CA ALA A 90 18.69 -34.87 -6.83
C ALA A 90 18.66 -33.52 -7.56
N MET A 91 19.35 -33.40 -8.69
CA MET A 91 19.36 -32.17 -9.51
C MET A 91 17.98 -31.89 -10.13
N ASP A 92 17.24 -32.91 -10.55
CA ASP A 92 15.88 -32.71 -11.06
C ASP A 92 14.91 -32.25 -9.96
N ALA A 93 15.07 -32.75 -8.73
CA ALA A 93 14.30 -32.27 -7.58
C ALA A 93 14.60 -30.78 -7.28
N VAL A 94 15.87 -30.36 -7.40
CA VAL A 94 16.25 -28.94 -7.30
C VAL A 94 15.58 -28.12 -8.39
N ARG A 95 15.63 -28.58 -9.66
CA ARG A 95 14.97 -27.90 -10.79
C ARG A 95 13.47 -27.72 -10.58
N ILE A 96 12.79 -28.75 -10.08
CA ILE A 96 11.36 -28.69 -9.75
C ILE A 96 11.10 -27.69 -8.61
N ALA A 97 11.94 -27.68 -7.59
CA ALA A 97 11.83 -26.73 -6.47
C ALA A 97 12.05 -25.29 -6.92
N GLU A 98 13.02 -25.03 -7.80
CA GLU A 98 13.28 -23.72 -8.39
C GLU A 98 12.11 -23.23 -9.24
N ALA A 99 11.55 -24.09 -10.09
CA ALA A 99 10.38 -23.74 -10.89
C ALA A 99 9.18 -23.38 -10.01
N ALA A 100 8.91 -24.17 -8.96
CA ALA A 100 7.85 -23.89 -8.00
C ALA A 100 8.10 -22.62 -7.17
N ALA A 101 9.37 -22.28 -6.89
CA ALA A 101 9.72 -21.04 -6.21
C ALA A 101 9.49 -19.82 -7.13
N LYS A 102 9.90 -19.90 -8.41
CA LYS A 102 9.66 -18.86 -9.41
C LYS A 102 8.17 -18.59 -9.60
N GLU A 103 7.36 -19.64 -9.73
CA GLU A 103 5.90 -19.51 -9.84
C GLU A 103 5.29 -18.78 -8.63
N LYS A 104 5.74 -19.10 -7.40
CA LYS A 104 5.29 -18.39 -6.20
C LYS A 104 5.69 -16.91 -6.20
N VAL A 105 6.89 -16.59 -6.65
CA VAL A 105 7.37 -15.20 -6.77
C VAL A 105 6.53 -14.44 -7.79
N GLU A 106 6.20 -15.04 -8.94
CA GLU A 106 5.32 -14.43 -9.94
C GLU A 106 3.90 -14.21 -9.42
N ILE A 107 3.32 -15.18 -8.71
CA ILE A 107 2.00 -15.04 -8.09
C ILE A 107 2.02 -13.90 -7.05
N LEU A 108 3.06 -13.85 -6.20
CA LEU A 108 3.21 -12.79 -5.21
C LEU A 108 3.36 -11.42 -5.88
N SER A 109 4.19 -11.32 -6.92
CA SER A 109 4.39 -10.09 -7.70
C SER A 109 3.06 -9.58 -8.28
N LYS A 110 2.32 -10.44 -9.00
CA LYS A 110 0.99 -10.10 -9.55
C LYS A 110 0.01 -9.66 -8.46
N SER A 111 0.03 -10.32 -7.30
CA SER A 111 -0.83 -9.96 -6.17
C SER A 111 -0.48 -8.60 -5.55
N LEU A 112 0.81 -8.25 -5.50
CA LEU A 112 1.27 -6.97 -4.97
C LEU A 112 0.99 -5.84 -5.95
N SER A 113 1.21 -6.05 -7.25
CA SER A 113 0.83 -5.07 -8.29
C SER A 113 -0.68 -4.78 -8.24
N SER A 114 -1.52 -5.82 -8.20
CA SER A 114 -2.98 -5.61 -8.11
C SER A 114 -3.41 -4.88 -6.83
N LYS A 115 -2.71 -5.09 -5.70
CA LYS A 115 -2.95 -4.33 -4.47
C LYS A 115 -2.51 -2.87 -4.60
N ALA A 116 -1.33 -2.64 -5.18
CA ALA A 116 -0.82 -1.29 -5.42
C ALA A 116 -1.78 -0.47 -6.28
N ASP A 117 -2.34 -1.05 -7.36
CA ASP A 117 -3.32 -0.38 -8.22
C ASP A 117 -4.59 -0.01 -7.45
N LYS A 118 -5.09 -0.90 -6.59
CA LYS A 118 -6.26 -0.64 -5.75
C LYS A 118 -6.00 0.45 -4.72
N GLU A 119 -4.84 0.44 -4.07
CA GLU A 119 -4.45 1.44 -3.08
C GLU A 119 -4.27 2.82 -3.74
N LEU A 120 -3.67 2.86 -4.93
CA LEU A 120 -3.54 4.09 -5.72
C LEU A 120 -4.91 4.66 -6.10
N ALA A 121 -5.82 3.83 -6.62
CA ALA A 121 -7.17 4.26 -6.97
C ALA A 121 -7.96 4.77 -5.75
N ALA A 122 -7.82 4.13 -4.60
CA ALA A 122 -8.42 4.57 -3.35
C ALA A 122 -7.83 5.90 -2.86
N ALA A 123 -6.50 6.05 -2.96
CA ALA A 123 -5.79 7.28 -2.59
C ALA A 123 -6.20 8.47 -3.47
N LEU A 124 -6.33 8.27 -4.78
CA LEU A 124 -6.80 9.31 -5.71
C LEU A 124 -8.23 9.75 -5.37
N LYS A 125 -9.16 8.82 -5.18
CA LYS A 125 -10.54 9.15 -4.79
C LYS A 125 -10.61 9.92 -3.47
N ALA A 126 -9.83 9.50 -2.47
CA ALA A 126 -9.77 10.19 -1.19
C ALA A 126 -9.16 11.60 -1.32
N PHE A 127 -8.14 11.75 -2.16
CA PHE A 127 -7.53 13.04 -2.46
C PHE A 127 -8.50 13.98 -3.18
N GLU A 128 -9.15 13.51 -4.24
CA GLU A 128 -10.13 14.27 -5.02
C GLU A 128 -11.29 14.75 -4.14
N ALA A 129 -11.87 13.86 -3.32
CA ALA A 129 -12.95 14.21 -2.41
C ALA A 129 -12.52 15.32 -1.41
N ARG A 130 -11.30 15.24 -0.88
CA ARG A 130 -10.75 16.27 0.03
C ARG A 130 -10.46 17.57 -0.70
N TRP A 131 -9.95 17.49 -1.93
CA TRP A 131 -9.62 18.64 -2.76
C TRP A 131 -10.86 19.43 -3.15
N VAL A 132 -11.89 18.75 -3.69
CA VAL A 132 -13.17 19.34 -4.07
C VAL A 132 -13.82 20.02 -2.86
N LYS A 133 -13.94 19.33 -1.73
CA LYS A 133 -14.49 19.91 -0.49
C LYS A 133 -13.73 21.15 -0.02
N THR A 134 -12.41 21.19 -0.22
CA THR A 134 -11.59 22.35 0.12
C THR A 134 -11.86 23.51 -0.84
N LYS A 135 -12.00 23.23 -2.15
CA LYS A 135 -12.34 24.22 -3.16
C LYS A 135 -13.75 24.77 -2.97
N GLU A 136 -14.75 23.93 -2.74
CA GLU A 136 -16.14 24.36 -2.45
C GLU A 136 -16.20 25.33 -1.27
N LYS A 137 -15.51 25.03 -0.17
CA LYS A 137 -15.42 25.94 0.97
C LYS A 137 -14.77 27.28 0.59
N ALA A 138 -13.75 27.26 -0.26
CA ALA A 138 -13.11 28.49 -0.74
C ALA A 138 -14.04 29.28 -1.69
N HIS A 139 -14.75 28.60 -2.59
CA HIS A 139 -15.73 29.22 -3.50
C HIS A 139 -16.91 29.80 -2.73
N ALA A 140 -17.47 29.09 -1.76
CA ALA A 140 -18.55 29.58 -0.90
C ALA A 140 -18.14 30.86 -0.14
N LYS A 141 -16.89 30.93 0.36
CA LYS A 141 -16.37 32.16 0.99
C LYS A 141 -16.28 33.31 -0.02
N LYS A 142 -15.83 33.04 -1.25
CA LYS A 142 -15.75 34.04 -2.32
C LYS A 142 -17.15 34.52 -2.72
N LEU A 143 -18.10 33.62 -2.93
CA LEU A 143 -19.49 33.96 -3.26
C LEU A 143 -20.13 34.81 -2.17
N LYS A 144 -20.05 34.41 -0.89
CA LYS A 144 -20.54 35.24 0.24
C LYS A 144 -19.91 36.62 0.28
N SER A 145 -18.64 36.74 -0.06
CA SER A 145 -17.97 38.05 -0.13
C SER A 145 -18.44 38.90 -1.32
N ALA A 146 -18.77 38.26 -2.45
CA ALA A 146 -19.31 38.92 -3.63
C ALA A 146 -20.77 39.36 -3.41
N GLU A 147 -21.60 38.51 -2.79
CA GLU A 147 -22.98 38.82 -2.38
C GLU A 147 -23.02 40.07 -1.49
N LYS A 148 -22.21 40.10 -0.42
CA LYS A 148 -22.12 41.27 0.45
C LYS A 148 -21.73 42.55 -0.29
N LYS A 149 -20.82 42.46 -1.27
CA LYS A 149 -20.44 43.59 -2.12
C LYS A 149 -21.57 44.01 -3.06
N ALA A 150 -22.32 43.06 -3.61
CA ALA A 150 -23.48 43.34 -4.46
C ALA A 150 -24.62 44.00 -3.64
N GLU A 151 -24.95 43.48 -2.46
CA GLU A 151 -25.93 44.07 -1.56
C GLU A 151 -25.58 45.52 -1.18
N ALA A 152 -24.30 45.81 -0.91
CA ALA A 152 -23.86 47.17 -0.63
C ALA A 152 -24.08 48.11 -1.84
N LYS A 153 -23.81 47.63 -3.07
CA LYS A 153 -24.09 48.38 -4.30
C LYS A 153 -25.59 48.58 -4.51
N ILE A 154 -26.43 47.56 -4.26
CA ILE A 154 -27.89 47.66 -4.36
C ILE A 154 -28.41 48.69 -3.34
N LYS A 155 -27.96 48.62 -2.08
CA LYS A 155 -28.36 49.58 -1.04
C LYS A 155 -27.99 51.02 -1.41
N THR A 156 -26.81 51.24 -2.00
CA THR A 156 -26.39 52.58 -2.44
C THR A 156 -27.19 53.06 -3.65
N ALA A 157 -27.50 52.18 -4.62
CA ALA A 157 -28.38 52.50 -5.74
C ALA A 157 -29.81 52.82 -5.27
N ALA A 158 -30.37 52.03 -4.34
CA ALA A 158 -31.70 52.26 -3.76
C ALA A 158 -31.79 53.62 -3.05
N LYS A 159 -30.77 54.00 -2.28
CA LYS A 159 -30.71 55.34 -1.66
C LYS A 159 -30.70 56.47 -2.71
N LYS A 160 -29.94 56.30 -3.79
CA LYS A 160 -29.91 57.27 -4.90
C LYS A 160 -31.27 57.35 -5.62
N ALA A 161 -31.92 56.21 -5.85
CA ALA A 161 -33.25 56.17 -6.46
C ALA A 161 -34.29 56.86 -5.57
N ALA A 162 -34.32 56.56 -4.25
CA ALA A 162 -35.22 57.21 -3.30
C ALA A 162 -34.99 58.73 -3.22
N ALA A 163 -33.75 59.20 -3.32
CA ALA A 163 -33.45 60.63 -3.38
C ALA A 163 -34.03 61.29 -4.65
N LYS A 164 -33.89 60.64 -5.81
CA LYS A 164 -34.47 61.12 -7.07
C LYS A 164 -36.00 61.13 -7.04
N VAL A 165 -36.64 60.10 -6.48
CA VAL A 165 -38.11 60.07 -6.32
C VAL A 165 -38.59 61.24 -5.46
N LYS A 166 -37.94 61.48 -4.30
CA LYS A 166 -38.26 62.65 -3.45
C LYS A 166 -38.05 63.98 -4.16
N GLU A 167 -37.05 64.09 -5.03
CA GLU A 167 -36.81 65.30 -5.83
C GLU A 167 -37.92 65.51 -6.88
N LEU A 168 -38.34 64.43 -7.56
CA LEU A 168 -39.44 64.47 -8.52
C LEU A 168 -40.77 64.79 -7.84
N GLU A 169 -41.06 64.23 -6.65
CA GLU A 169 -42.25 64.58 -5.86
C GLU A 169 -42.26 66.06 -5.47
N LYS A 170 -41.11 66.61 -5.06
CA LYS A 170 -40.99 68.05 -4.77
C LYS A 170 -41.22 68.89 -6.02
N LYS A 171 -40.66 68.49 -7.17
CA LYS A 171 -40.89 69.18 -8.45
C LYS A 171 -42.36 69.08 -8.91
N ALA A 172 -43.02 67.94 -8.72
CA ALA A 172 -44.43 67.76 -9.01
C ALA A 172 -45.32 68.62 -8.10
N LYS A 173 -45.06 68.64 -6.79
CA LYS A 173 -45.76 69.52 -5.83
C LYS A 173 -45.53 71.00 -6.13
N ALA A 174 -44.33 71.39 -6.57
CA ALA A 174 -44.05 72.76 -7.00
C ALA A 174 -44.79 73.13 -8.30
N LYS A 175 -44.89 72.20 -9.26
CA LYS A 175 -45.70 72.41 -10.48
C LYS A 175 -47.19 72.53 -10.17
N LEU A 176 -47.75 71.69 -9.30
CA LEU A 176 -49.15 71.80 -8.86
C LEU A 176 -49.43 73.10 -8.09
N LYS A 177 -48.49 73.57 -7.26
CA LYS A 177 -48.60 74.89 -6.61
C LYS A 177 -48.47 76.05 -7.60
N ALA A 178 -47.65 75.91 -8.64
CA ALA A 178 -47.53 76.91 -9.70
C ALA A 178 -48.76 76.94 -10.62
N GLU A 179 -49.43 75.81 -10.84
CA GLU A 179 -50.69 75.74 -11.59
C GLU A 179 -51.87 76.30 -10.77
N ALA A 180 -51.91 76.02 -9.47
CA ALA A 180 -52.88 76.63 -8.54
C ALA A 180 -52.70 78.15 -8.37
N GLN A 181 -51.51 78.70 -8.65
CA GLN A 181 -51.28 80.15 -8.68
C GLN A 181 -51.53 80.78 -10.06
N LYS A 182 -51.62 80.01 -11.14
CA LYS A 182 -51.93 80.53 -12.49
C LYS A 182 -53.41 80.87 -12.70
N THR A 183 -54.30 80.50 -11.78
CA THR A 183 -55.70 80.95 -11.74
C THR A 183 -55.93 82.24 -10.93
N LYS A 184 -54.88 82.86 -10.38
CA LYS A 184 -54.97 84.19 -9.74
C LYS A 184 -53.95 85.17 -10.33
N LYS A 185 -54.25 85.66 -11.52
CA LYS A 185 -53.61 86.84 -12.13
C LYS A 185 -54.23 88.12 -11.53
N LYS A 186 -53.46 88.94 -10.80
CA LYS A 186 -53.08 90.32 -11.17
C LYS A 186 -52.26 91.02 -10.06
N PRO A 187 -51.48 92.07 -10.40
CA PRO A 187 -50.23 92.47 -9.75
C PRO A 187 -50.37 93.74 -8.89
N ALA A 188 -49.39 93.97 -8.03
CA ALA A 188 -48.99 95.33 -7.65
C ALA A 188 -47.52 95.34 -7.17
N ALA A 189 -46.78 96.30 -7.71
CA ALA A 189 -45.38 96.61 -7.42
C ALA A 189 -45.24 97.56 -6.22
N LYS A 190 -44.04 97.56 -5.60
CA LYS A 190 -43.27 98.67 -4.96
C LYS A 190 -42.10 98.02 -4.20
N ALA A 191 -40.84 98.10 -4.66
CA ALA A 191 -39.86 99.18 -4.39
C ALA A 191 -39.85 99.57 -2.88
N SER A 192 -38.74 99.53 -2.12
CA SER A 192 -37.41 100.07 -2.42
C SER A 192 -36.32 99.71 -1.36
N ALA A 193 -35.06 99.68 -1.82
CA ALA A 193 -33.83 100.27 -1.21
C ALA A 193 -33.13 99.56 -0.02
N ALA A 194 -31.90 99.04 -0.17
CA ALA A 194 -30.56 99.69 -0.15
C ALA A 194 -29.86 99.38 1.20
N LYS A 195 -28.55 99.09 1.40
CA LYS A 195 -27.26 99.14 0.68
C LYS A 195 -26.29 98.20 1.46
N LYS A 196 -25.60 97.24 0.82
CA LYS A 196 -24.13 97.14 0.57
C LYS A 196 -23.24 96.75 1.80
N PRO A 197 -21.90 96.53 1.66
CA PRO A 197 -21.24 95.34 1.09
C PRO A 197 -20.06 94.83 1.97
N GLY A 198 -19.52 93.62 1.73
CA GLY A 198 -18.25 93.26 2.37
C GLY A 198 -17.79 91.81 2.23
N ARG A 199 -17.04 91.54 1.16
CA ARG A 199 -16.17 90.37 0.95
C ARG A 199 -14.96 90.92 0.14
N PRO A 200 -13.80 90.26 -0.06
CA PRO A 200 -13.01 89.23 0.68
C PRO A 200 -11.53 89.67 0.89
N LYS A 201 -10.71 88.83 1.55
CA LYS A 201 -9.37 88.38 1.07
C LYS A 201 -8.79 87.39 2.10
N LYS A 202 -7.89 86.43 1.82
CA LYS A 202 -7.46 85.65 0.64
C LYS A 202 -6.22 84.85 1.11
N ALA A 203 -6.14 83.57 0.71
CA ALA A 203 -4.94 82.71 0.60
C ALA A 203 -4.18 82.39 1.91
N ALA A 204 -3.51 81.24 2.07
CA ALA A 204 -2.97 80.25 1.13
C ALA A 204 -3.19 78.83 1.72
N ALA A 205 -3.54 77.79 0.95
CA ALA A 205 -2.65 76.99 0.09
C ALA A 205 -1.43 76.49 0.92
N THR A 206 -1.13 75.21 1.09
CA THR A 206 -1.03 74.11 0.13
C THR A 206 -0.69 72.80 0.89
N THR A 207 -0.88 71.64 0.24
CA THR A 207 -0.05 70.40 0.35
C THR A 207 0.00 69.65 1.70
N ALA A 208 0.00 68.32 1.82
CA ALA A 208 -0.01 67.19 0.91
C ALA A 208 -0.36 65.93 1.71
N LYS A 209 -0.91 64.91 1.03
CA LYS A 209 -0.97 63.52 1.50
C LYS A 209 0.44 62.88 1.46
N LYS A 210 0.81 62.12 2.49
CA LYS A 210 1.62 60.88 2.39
C LYS A 210 1.53 60.12 3.73
N VAL A 211 0.79 59.03 3.86
CA VAL A 211 1.18 57.62 3.60
C VAL A 211 2.45 57.16 4.33
N LYS A 212 2.21 56.34 5.38
CA LYS A 212 2.94 55.16 5.91
C LYS A 212 4.46 55.20 6.08
N VAL A 213 4.91 55.02 7.32
CA VAL A 213 5.88 53.98 7.80
C VAL A 213 5.52 53.77 9.30
N GLY A 214 5.14 52.63 9.86
CA GLY A 214 5.79 51.33 9.74
C GLY A 214 6.81 51.11 10.88
N ARG A 215 6.42 51.19 12.17
CA ARG A 215 7.16 50.57 13.30
C ARG A 215 6.44 50.72 14.65
N PRO A 216 5.92 49.64 15.27
CA PRO A 216 5.99 49.49 16.71
C PRO A 216 7.30 48.79 17.09
N LYS A 217 7.94 49.31 18.13
CA LYS A 217 9.18 48.79 18.74
C LYS A 217 8.99 47.34 19.23
N LYS A 218 9.88 46.47 18.73
CA LYS A 218 10.56 45.33 19.38
C LYS A 218 10.90 45.67 20.86
N ALA A 219 10.91 44.81 21.89
CA ALA A 219 10.68 43.38 22.10
C ALA A 219 10.53 43.12 23.62
N SER A 220 9.79 42.06 23.98
CA SER A 220 9.93 41.12 25.12
C SER A 220 8.55 40.46 25.28
N ALA A 221 8.33 39.17 25.54
CA ALA A 221 9.18 38.07 25.99
C ALA A 221 8.52 36.74 25.56
N ALA A 222 9.30 35.66 25.73
CA ALA A 222 8.86 34.28 25.94
C ALA A 222 8.23 33.52 24.77
N ALA A 223 9.11 32.92 23.96
CA ALA A 223 8.83 31.73 23.18
C ALA A 223 8.34 30.59 24.11
N LYS A 224 7.12 30.09 23.87
CA LYS A 224 6.70 28.77 24.39
C LYS A 224 7.10 27.71 23.35
N PRO A 225 7.90 26.70 23.73
CA PRO A 225 8.31 25.65 22.79
C PRO A 225 7.15 24.71 22.46
N ALA A 226 7.16 24.27 21.20
CA ALA A 226 6.26 23.31 20.62
C ALA A 226 6.18 22.00 21.44
N LYS A 227 4.96 21.50 21.64
CA LYS A 227 4.69 20.10 22.01
C LYS A 227 5.24 19.19 20.92
N ARG A 228 6.48 18.71 21.10
CA ARG A 228 6.98 17.53 20.38
C ARG A 228 6.25 16.32 20.92
N VAL A 229 5.28 15.84 20.13
CA VAL A 229 4.84 14.45 20.15
C VAL A 229 6.03 13.61 19.65
N GLY A 230 6.45 12.64 20.44
CA GLY A 230 7.41 11.62 20.00
C GLY A 230 8.76 11.60 20.72
N ARG A 231 8.77 11.22 21.99
CA ARG A 231 9.80 10.30 22.53
C ARG A 231 9.34 9.73 23.88
N PRO A 232 9.14 8.41 24.02
CA PRO A 232 8.88 7.82 25.33
C PRO A 232 10.16 7.90 26.18
N LYS A 233 10.01 8.39 27.42
CA LYS A 233 11.07 8.36 28.44
C LYS A 233 11.26 6.92 28.92
N LYS A 234 12.52 6.49 28.85
CA LYS A 234 13.10 5.37 29.59
C LYS A 234 12.88 5.60 31.09
N ALA A 235 12.20 4.67 31.76
CA ALA A 235 12.15 4.60 33.21
C ALA A 235 12.64 3.22 33.66
N THR A 236 13.62 3.28 34.54
CA THR A 236 14.30 2.20 35.26
C THR A 236 13.42 1.61 36.36
N ALA A 237 13.83 0.42 36.80
CA ALA A 237 13.11 -0.57 37.59
C ALA A 237 12.73 -0.19 39.03
N ALA A 238 11.63 -0.80 39.53
CA ALA A 238 11.52 -1.36 40.89
C ALA A 238 10.32 -2.34 41.05
N ALA A 239 10.65 -3.63 41.15
CA ALA A 239 10.10 -4.72 41.99
C ALA A 239 8.62 -5.24 41.87
N PRO A 240 8.37 -6.54 42.19
CA PRO A 240 7.47 -7.40 41.42
C PRO A 240 6.14 -7.72 42.13
N LYS A 241 5.03 -7.73 41.39
CA LYS A 241 3.80 -8.41 41.81
C LYS A 241 3.17 -9.17 40.63
N LYS A 242 3.13 -10.50 40.81
CA LYS A 242 2.26 -11.51 40.18
C LYS A 242 2.17 -11.53 38.65
N ALA A 243 2.76 -12.56 38.07
CA ALA A 243 2.64 -12.92 36.66
C ALA A 243 1.19 -13.26 36.25
N PRO A 244 0.60 -12.60 35.25
CA PRO A 244 -0.53 -13.14 34.53
C PRO A 244 -0.06 -14.05 33.38
N ALA A 245 -0.75 -15.18 33.28
CA ALA A 245 -0.48 -16.31 32.41
C ALA A 245 -0.22 -15.92 30.93
N ARG A 246 0.87 -16.48 30.39
CA ARG A 246 1.18 -16.53 28.95
C ARG A 246 0.03 -17.18 28.18
N ARG A 247 -0.79 -16.37 27.50
CA ARG A 247 -1.65 -16.84 26.40
C ARG A 247 -0.86 -16.70 25.09
N GLY A 248 -0.64 -17.80 24.38
CA GLY A 248 -0.22 -17.72 22.97
C GLY A 248 0.69 -18.80 22.41
N ARG A 249 0.97 -19.91 23.11
CA ARG A 249 1.51 -21.11 22.45
C ARG A 249 0.68 -22.34 22.83
N PRO A 250 0.03 -23.02 21.86
CA PRO A 250 -0.66 -24.28 22.15
C PRO A 250 0.37 -25.37 22.51
N PRO A 251 0.10 -26.22 23.52
CA PRO A 251 0.97 -27.35 23.84
C PRO A 251 0.92 -28.39 22.72
N LYS A 252 2.10 -28.91 22.38
CA LYS A 252 2.31 -30.00 21.41
C LYS A 252 1.85 -31.32 22.06
N PRO A 253 0.88 -32.06 21.51
CA PRO A 253 0.49 -33.34 22.07
C PRO A 253 1.57 -34.38 21.75
N GLY A 254 2.09 -35.07 22.77
CA GLY A 254 2.91 -36.28 22.56
C GLY A 254 4.31 -36.31 23.18
N ALA A 255 4.63 -35.50 24.19
CA ALA A 255 5.80 -35.77 25.02
C ALA A 255 5.43 -36.75 26.14
N ALA A 256 5.41 -38.05 25.80
CA ALA A 256 5.35 -39.14 26.76
C ALA A 256 6.49 -38.95 27.79
N ARG A 257 6.12 -38.68 29.04
CA ARG A 257 7.04 -38.69 30.17
C ARG A 257 7.53 -40.13 30.37
N ARG A 258 8.69 -40.44 29.78
CA ARG A 258 9.51 -41.58 30.18
C ARG A 258 9.87 -41.37 31.65
N GLY A 259 9.53 -42.33 32.51
CA GLY A 259 10.19 -42.46 33.81
C GLY A 259 9.34 -42.47 35.08
N ARG A 260 8.04 -42.81 35.05
CA ARG A 260 7.36 -43.20 36.29
C ARG A 260 6.42 -44.39 36.08
N PRO A 261 6.76 -45.60 36.56
CA PRO A 261 5.81 -46.71 36.57
C PRO A 261 4.68 -46.42 37.58
N PRO A 262 3.42 -46.78 37.26
CA PRO A 262 2.32 -46.63 38.18
C PRO A 262 2.45 -47.63 39.34
N LYS A 263 2.44 -47.10 40.57
CA LYS A 263 2.32 -47.88 41.79
C LYS A 263 0.93 -48.51 41.82
N LYS A 264 0.84 -49.83 41.71
CA LYS A 264 -0.38 -50.60 41.95
C LYS A 264 -0.82 -50.36 43.40
N ALA A 265 -2.11 -50.10 43.60
CA ALA A 265 -2.78 -50.26 44.88
C ALA A 265 -3.88 -51.31 44.68
N ALA A 266 -3.97 -52.18 45.69
CA ALA A 266 -4.84 -53.33 45.83
C ALA A 266 -6.33 -52.98 45.78
#